data_AF-A0A3A8FZF1-F1
#
_entry.id   AF-A0A3A8FZF1-F1
#
_cell.length_a   1.000
_cell.length_b   1.000
_cell.length_c   1.000
_cell.angle_alpha   90.00
_cell.angle_beta   90.00
_cell.angle_gamma   90.00
#
_symmetry.space_group_name_H-M   'P 1'
#
loop_
_entity.id
_entity.type
_entity.pdbx_description
1 polymer ?
#
loop_
_entity_poly.entity_id
_entity_poly.type
_entity_poly.pdbx_seq_one_letter_code
_entity_poly.pdbx_strand_id
1 'polypeptide(L)'
;MKYRQWINVSSMLFVSFLFSQYASSATDSEPSASATQATTTVSPITSAEMEQGLAQMMQRQNQRIEDWGKTLTDKDFERSFLLGRQLNKTKRQEVCGIFQRTVDEMFNSAVTNRERLSEKDQKLLTDRNLFIQSLGYKDNIVDTRMGFNCRLR
;
A
#
# COMPACT_ATOMS: atom_id res chain seq x y z
N MET A 1 30.28 -38.53 -2.27
CA MET A 1 30.37 -37.04 -2.29
C MET A 1 29.31 -36.52 -1.32
N LYS A 2 29.58 -36.55 -0.01
CA LYS A 2 30.00 -35.42 0.86
C LYS A 2 29.07 -34.20 0.82
N TYR A 3 28.12 -34.21 1.77
CA TYR A 3 27.37 -33.06 2.29
C TYR A 3 28.32 -31.93 2.72
N ARG A 4 27.94 -30.68 2.45
CA ARG A 4 28.60 -29.49 3.01
C ARG A 4 27.55 -28.63 3.71
N GLN A 5 27.45 -28.88 5.01
CA GLN A 5 26.92 -28.02 6.04
C GLN A 5 27.99 -26.97 6.36
N TRP A 6 27.66 -25.68 6.37
CA TRP A 6 28.49 -24.66 7.01
C TRP A 6 27.58 -23.70 7.78
N ILE A 7 27.50 -23.97 9.08
CA ILE A 7 27.17 -23.02 10.14
C ILE A 7 28.47 -22.26 10.45
N ASN A 8 28.41 -20.94 10.49
CA ASN A 8 29.37 -20.04 11.16
C ASN A 8 28.50 -18.87 11.67
N VAL A 9 28.04 -18.87 12.92
CA VAL A 9 28.73 -18.46 14.16
C VAL A 9 29.29 -17.04 14.10
N SER A 10 28.67 -16.18 14.92
CA SER A 10 29.17 -14.99 15.60
C SER A 10 29.96 -13.94 14.83
N SER A 11 29.38 -12.74 14.79
CA SER A 11 30.14 -11.57 15.24
C SER A 11 29.20 -10.56 15.86
N MET A 12 29.15 -10.58 17.20
CA MET A 12 28.70 -9.46 18.01
C MET A 12 29.69 -8.32 17.80
N LEU A 13 29.22 -7.16 17.35
CA LEU A 13 29.87 -5.89 17.64
C LEU A 13 28.84 -4.96 18.26
N PHE A 14 28.78 -5.06 19.58
CA PHE A 14 28.38 -3.97 20.46
C PHE A 14 29.35 -2.80 20.23
N VAL A 15 28.84 -1.65 19.81
CA VAL A 15 29.52 -0.38 20.05
C VAL A 15 28.54 0.52 20.79
N SER A 16 28.67 0.47 22.11
CA SER A 16 28.14 1.47 23.03
C SER A 16 28.87 2.78 22.79
N PHE A 17 28.14 3.82 22.38
CA PHE A 17 28.60 5.21 22.51
C PHE A 17 27.80 5.87 23.63
N LEU A 18 28.46 5.99 24.79
CA LEU A 18 28.10 6.88 25.88
C LEU A 18 28.86 8.21 25.70
N PHE A 19 28.32 9.26 26.33
CA PHE A 19 28.83 10.63 26.49
C PHE A 19 28.61 11.56 25.28
N SER A 20 28.09 12.78 25.40
CA SER A 20 27.96 13.66 26.57
C SER A 20 26.77 14.62 26.39
N GLN A 21 26.09 14.88 27.49
CA GLN A 21 25.22 16.04 27.65
C GLN A 21 26.07 17.31 27.63
N TYR A 22 25.76 18.24 26.74
CA TYR A 22 26.12 19.64 26.90
C TYR A 22 24.86 20.41 27.29
N ALA A 23 24.80 20.80 28.56
CA ALA A 23 23.94 21.86 29.03
C ALA A 23 24.63 23.19 28.68
N SER A 24 23.96 24.02 27.88
CA SER A 24 24.27 25.45 27.76
C SER A 24 23.02 26.22 28.16
N SER A 25 23.04 26.73 29.39
CA SER A 25 22.13 27.77 29.87
C SER A 25 22.68 29.13 29.46
N ALA A 26 21.90 29.92 28.72
CA ALA A 26 22.07 31.36 28.61
C ALA A 26 20.69 32.02 28.58
N THR A 27 20.50 32.97 29.49
CA THR A 27 19.29 33.76 29.73
C THR A 27 19.20 34.96 28.77
N ASP A 28 17.98 35.29 28.36
CA ASP A 28 17.30 36.58 28.58
C ASP A 28 16.49 37.14 27.39
N SER A 29 15.20 37.32 27.68
CA SER A 29 14.30 38.45 27.34
C SER A 29 13.99 38.82 25.88
N GLU A 30 12.73 38.57 25.45
CA GLU A 30 11.83 39.62 24.89
C GLU A 30 10.37 39.08 24.82
N PRO A 31 9.34 39.83 25.26
CA PRO A 31 7.95 39.40 25.15
C PRO A 31 7.42 39.77 23.77
N SER A 32 7.67 38.95 22.76
CA SER A 32 7.06 39.12 21.45
C SER A 32 5.72 38.41 21.40
N ALA A 33 4.66 39.20 21.43
CA ALA A 33 3.32 38.77 21.08
C ALA A 33 3.36 38.09 19.70
N SER A 34 3.01 36.81 19.65
CA SER A 34 2.68 36.15 18.39
C SER A 34 1.71 35.01 18.66
N ALA A 35 0.55 35.18 18.05
CA ALA A 35 -0.44 34.20 17.65
C ALA A 35 -0.32 32.81 18.28
N THR A 36 -1.35 32.45 19.04
CA THR A 36 -1.78 31.07 19.25
C THR A 36 -2.01 30.41 17.89
N GLN A 37 -0.95 29.95 17.23
CA GLN A 37 -1.05 28.91 16.23
C GLN A 37 -1.35 27.65 17.02
N ALA A 38 -2.61 27.24 17.01
CA ALA A 38 -2.98 25.89 17.36
C ALA A 38 -2.18 24.96 16.44
N THR A 39 -1.06 24.45 16.94
CA THR A 39 -0.33 23.35 16.33
C THR A 39 -1.25 22.14 16.43
N THR A 40 -2.09 21.93 15.42
CA THR A 40 -2.85 20.70 15.27
C THR A 40 -1.82 19.58 15.27
N THR A 41 -1.72 18.85 16.37
CA THR A 41 -0.77 17.74 16.52
C THR A 41 -1.24 16.63 15.57
N VAL A 42 -0.72 16.63 14.34
CA VAL A 42 -1.01 15.61 13.34
C VAL A 42 -0.44 14.29 13.86
N SER A 43 -1.33 13.43 14.35
CA SER A 43 -0.92 12.13 14.91
C SER A 43 -0.54 11.18 13.76
N PRO A 44 0.62 10.51 13.84
CA PRO A 44 1.06 9.57 12.80
C PRO A 44 0.07 8.42 12.67
N ILE A 45 -0.02 7.84 11.47
CA ILE A 45 -0.78 6.60 11.26
C ILE A 45 -0.13 5.46 12.07
N THR A 46 -0.93 4.77 12.87
CA THR A 46 -0.51 3.60 13.64
C THR A 46 -0.54 2.33 12.78
N SER A 47 0.22 1.30 13.17
CA SER A 47 0.19 0.00 12.47
C SER A 47 -1.19 -0.64 12.48
N ALA A 48 -1.91 -0.54 13.60
CA ALA A 48 -3.26 -1.09 13.74
C ALA A 48 -4.25 -0.41 12.77
N GLU A 49 -4.19 0.91 12.61
CA GLU A 49 -5.02 1.64 11.65
C GLU A 49 -4.72 1.20 10.20
N MET A 50 -3.45 0.94 9.86
CA MET A 50 -3.07 0.46 8.53
C MET A 50 -3.59 -0.94 8.25
N GLU A 51 -3.40 -1.87 9.19
CA GLU A 51 -3.87 -3.25 9.07
C GLU A 51 -5.39 -3.30 8.93
N GLN A 52 -6.11 -2.53 9.75
CA GLN A 52 -7.56 -2.42 9.67
C GLN A 52 -8.00 -1.80 8.33
N GLY A 53 -7.37 -0.71 7.90
CA GLY A 53 -7.68 -0.06 6.63
C GLY A 53 -7.48 -1.00 5.44
N LEU A 54 -6.37 -1.74 5.42
CA LEU A 54 -6.07 -2.72 4.37
C LEU A 54 -7.09 -3.87 4.38
N ALA A 55 -7.38 -4.44 5.55
CA ALA A 55 -8.36 -5.52 5.68
C ALA A 55 -9.73 -5.09 5.16
N GLN A 56 -10.19 -3.89 5.52
CA GLN A 56 -11.46 -3.35 5.03
C GLN A 56 -11.46 -3.14 3.51
N MET A 57 -10.35 -2.69 2.93
CA MET A 57 -10.23 -2.52 1.47
C MET A 57 -10.26 -3.84 0.73
N MET A 58 -9.54 -4.85 1.21
CA MET A 58 -9.56 -6.20 0.65
C MET A 58 -10.94 -6.83 0.77
N GLN A 59 -11.61 -6.67 1.91
CA GLN A 59 -12.97 -7.15 2.11
C GLN A 59 -13.95 -6.50 1.13
N ARG A 60 -13.88 -5.16 0.94
CA ARG A 60 -14.73 -4.47 -0.05
C ARG A 60 -14.44 -4.91 -1.48
N GLN A 61 -13.18 -5.16 -1.83
CA GLN A 61 -12.83 -5.69 -3.15
C GLN A 61 -13.44 -7.07 -3.35
N ASN A 62 -13.27 -7.98 -2.38
CA ASN A 62 -13.85 -9.33 -2.45
C ASN A 62 -15.37 -9.28 -2.58
N GLN A 63 -16.04 -8.46 -1.76
CA GLN A 63 -17.49 -8.29 -1.84
C GLN A 63 -17.93 -7.81 -3.23
N ARG A 64 -17.22 -6.85 -3.83
CA ARG A 64 -17.51 -6.37 -5.19
C ARG A 64 -17.33 -7.47 -6.23
N ILE A 65 -16.31 -8.30 -6.11
CA ILE A 65 -16.08 -9.44 -7.00
C ILE A 65 -17.19 -10.48 -6.83
N GLU A 66 -17.60 -10.78 -5.61
CA GLU A 66 -18.68 -11.72 -5.33
C GLU A 66 -20.04 -11.23 -5.86
N ASP A 67 -20.37 -9.97 -5.59
CA ASP A 67 -21.64 -9.38 -6.04
C ASP A 67 -21.67 -9.23 -7.56
N TRP A 68 -20.55 -8.82 -8.15
CA TRP A 68 -20.38 -8.86 -9.60
C TRP A 68 -20.54 -10.28 -10.16
N GLY A 69 -19.93 -11.28 -9.52
CA GLY A 69 -19.99 -12.68 -9.94
C GLY A 69 -21.42 -13.24 -9.95
N LYS A 70 -22.28 -12.82 -9.03
CA LYS A 70 -23.72 -13.20 -9.00
C LYS A 70 -24.51 -12.66 -10.20
N THR A 71 -24.01 -11.63 -10.88
CA THR A 71 -24.68 -11.06 -12.07
C THR A 71 -24.37 -11.80 -13.36
N LEU A 72 -23.42 -12.76 -13.32
CA LEU A 72 -22.96 -13.46 -14.51
C LEU A 72 -23.98 -14.47 -15.01
N THR A 73 -24.17 -14.49 -16.32
CA THR A 73 -25.02 -15.42 -17.05
C THR A 73 -24.19 -16.25 -18.03
N ASP A 74 -24.80 -17.25 -18.69
CA ASP A 74 -24.04 -18.07 -19.62
C ASP A 74 -23.45 -17.32 -20.82
N LYS A 75 -24.13 -16.25 -21.25
CA LYS A 75 -23.73 -15.39 -22.38
C LYS A 75 -22.51 -14.52 -22.07
N ASP A 76 -22.17 -14.39 -20.78
CA ASP A 76 -21.03 -13.61 -20.33
C ASP A 76 -19.69 -14.33 -20.49
N PHE A 77 -19.75 -15.59 -20.95
CA PHE A 77 -18.59 -16.42 -21.17
C PHE A 77 -18.43 -16.77 -22.64
N GLU A 78 -17.18 -16.84 -23.08
CA GLU A 78 -16.76 -17.28 -24.40
C GLU A 78 -15.90 -18.55 -24.28
N ARG A 79 -15.84 -19.33 -25.36
CA ARG A 79 -15.01 -20.54 -25.42
C ARG A 79 -13.64 -20.18 -25.96
N SER A 80 -12.62 -20.31 -25.12
CA SER A 80 -11.21 -20.30 -25.46
C SER A 80 -10.74 -21.70 -25.81
N PHE A 81 -9.97 -21.82 -26.88
CA PHE A 81 -9.37 -23.08 -27.30
C PHE A 81 -8.38 -23.65 -26.26
N LEU A 82 -7.65 -22.78 -25.54
CA LEU A 82 -6.62 -23.16 -24.57
C LEU A 82 -7.12 -23.22 -23.13
N LEU A 83 -8.02 -22.31 -22.74
CA LEU A 83 -8.47 -22.14 -21.34
C LEU A 83 -9.90 -22.66 -21.10
N GLY A 84 -10.54 -23.25 -22.12
CA GLY A 84 -11.92 -23.69 -22.01
C GLY A 84 -12.89 -22.52 -21.93
N ARG A 85 -13.71 -22.44 -20.89
CA ARG A 85 -14.69 -21.36 -20.73
C ARG A 85 -14.05 -20.17 -20.00
N GLN A 86 -14.05 -18.99 -20.61
CA GLN A 86 -13.52 -17.77 -20.01
C GLN A 86 -14.55 -16.64 -20.08
N LEU A 87 -14.44 -15.65 -19.21
CA LEU A 87 -15.24 -14.43 -19.30
C LEU A 87 -14.99 -13.74 -20.63
N ASN A 88 -16.02 -13.19 -21.26
CA ASN A 88 -15.87 -12.41 -22.49
C ASN A 88 -15.08 -11.10 -22.23
N LYS A 89 -14.64 -10.44 -23.30
CA LYS A 89 -13.83 -9.21 -23.20
C LYS A 89 -14.48 -8.14 -22.31
N THR A 90 -15.78 -7.91 -22.43
CA THR A 90 -16.50 -6.88 -21.65
C THR A 90 -16.43 -7.19 -20.16
N LYS A 91 -16.74 -8.43 -19.78
CA LYS A 91 -16.70 -8.87 -18.38
C LYS A 91 -15.30 -8.86 -17.79
N ARG A 92 -14.27 -9.20 -18.58
CA ARG A 92 -12.87 -9.02 -18.15
C ARG A 92 -12.54 -7.57 -17.82
N GLN A 93 -13.04 -6.60 -18.59
CA GLN A 93 -12.84 -5.17 -18.30
C GLN A 93 -13.58 -4.72 -17.04
N GLU A 94 -14.78 -5.24 -16.78
CA GLU A 94 -15.52 -4.96 -15.54
C GLU A 94 -14.72 -5.40 -14.30
N VAL A 95 -14.13 -6.60 -14.32
CA VAL A 95 -13.23 -7.08 -13.26
C VAL A 95 -12.03 -6.17 -13.11
N CYS A 96 -11.37 -5.79 -14.21
CA CYS A 96 -10.25 -4.84 -14.13
C CYS A 96 -10.67 -3.50 -13.53
N GLY A 97 -11.90 -3.04 -13.79
CA GLY A 97 -12.48 -1.85 -13.16
C GLY A 97 -12.63 -1.98 -11.64
N ILE A 98 -12.93 -3.17 -11.12
CA ILE A 98 -13.01 -3.42 -9.67
C ILE A 98 -11.63 -3.29 -9.02
N PHE A 99 -10.59 -3.87 -9.62
CA PHE A 99 -9.22 -3.75 -9.14
C PHE A 99 -8.74 -2.29 -9.22
N GLN A 100 -8.94 -1.64 -10.36
CA GLN A 100 -8.61 -0.24 -10.58
C GLN A 100 -9.23 0.67 -9.51
N ARG A 101 -10.54 0.53 -9.26
CA ARG A 101 -11.26 1.31 -8.25
C ARG A 101 -10.73 1.07 -6.83
N THR A 102 -10.33 -0.17 -6.51
CA THR A 102 -9.75 -0.46 -5.20
C THR A 102 -8.43 0.29 -5.00
N VAL A 103 -7.56 0.27 -6.02
CA VAL A 103 -6.29 1.00 -5.97
C VAL A 103 -6.51 2.51 -5.96
N ASP A 104 -7.52 3.02 -6.67
CA ASP A 104 -7.90 4.44 -6.61
C ASP A 104 -8.36 4.85 -5.21
N GLU A 105 -9.18 4.03 -4.55
CA GLU A 105 -9.59 4.26 -3.16
C GLU A 105 -8.39 4.25 -2.20
N MET A 106 -7.47 3.30 -2.37
CA MET A 106 -6.23 3.22 -1.59
C MET A 106 -5.39 4.48 -1.77
N PHE A 107 -5.18 4.89 -3.01
CA PHE A 107 -4.38 6.07 -3.35
C PHE A 107 -5.01 7.34 -2.78
N ASN A 108 -6.31 7.54 -3.00
CA ASN A 108 -7.03 8.72 -2.49
C ASN A 108 -7.00 8.76 -0.96
N SER A 109 -7.18 7.62 -0.29
CA SER A 109 -7.06 7.53 1.17
C SER A 109 -5.65 7.93 1.65
N ALA A 110 -4.59 7.49 0.94
CA ALA A 110 -3.23 7.86 1.28
C ALA A 110 -2.95 9.36 1.05
N VAL A 111 -3.49 9.94 -0.03
CA VAL A 111 -3.39 11.38 -0.32
C VAL A 111 -4.11 12.20 0.75
N THR A 112 -5.33 11.81 1.16
CA THR A 112 -6.08 12.49 2.22
C THR A 112 -5.33 12.45 3.56
N ASN A 113 -4.56 11.40 3.83
CA ASN A 113 -3.79 11.24 5.06
C ASN A 113 -2.31 11.58 4.89
N ARG A 114 -1.92 12.30 3.84
CA ARG A 114 -0.52 12.53 3.45
C ARG A 114 0.34 13.07 4.60
N GLU A 115 -0.16 14.03 5.36
CA GLU A 115 0.56 14.66 6.47
C GLU A 115 0.84 13.69 7.64
N ARG A 116 0.11 12.58 7.71
CA ARG A 116 0.30 11.52 8.72
C ARG A 116 1.28 10.43 8.27
N LEU A 117 1.79 10.51 7.03
CA LEU A 117 2.70 9.54 6.43
C LEU A 117 4.16 9.99 6.57
N SER A 118 5.08 9.02 6.56
CA SER A 118 6.52 9.28 6.49
C SER A 118 6.89 10.00 5.19
N GLU A 119 7.97 10.79 5.17
CA GLU A 119 8.44 11.47 3.95
C GLU A 119 8.67 10.50 2.78
N LYS A 120 9.17 9.30 3.08
CA LYS A 120 9.37 8.22 2.11
C LYS A 120 8.05 7.83 1.45
N ASP A 121 7.00 7.64 2.23
CA ASP A 121 5.69 7.22 1.72
C ASP A 121 4.97 8.36 1.01
N GLN A 122 5.14 9.60 1.47
CA GLN A 122 4.66 10.78 0.76
C GLN A 122 5.26 10.89 -0.65
N LYS A 123 6.53 10.52 -0.82
CA LYS A 123 7.18 10.48 -2.14
C LYS A 123 6.55 9.46 -3.08
N LEU A 124 5.99 8.36 -2.55
CA LEU A 124 5.28 7.38 -3.38
C LEU A 124 3.97 7.95 -3.94
N LEU A 125 3.41 8.99 -3.31
CA LEU A 125 2.16 9.63 -3.75
C LEU A 125 2.35 10.64 -4.88
N THR A 126 3.59 10.95 -5.28
CA THR A 126 3.86 11.90 -6.38
C THR A 126 3.61 11.29 -7.75
N ASP A 127 3.66 9.97 -7.86
CA ASP A 127 3.38 9.22 -9.09
C ASP A 127 2.54 8.00 -8.75
N ARG A 128 1.36 7.90 -9.38
CA ARG A 128 0.44 6.78 -9.19
C ARG A 128 1.08 5.44 -9.56
N ASN A 129 1.97 5.40 -10.55
CA ASN A 129 2.69 4.18 -10.91
C ASN A 129 3.65 3.73 -9.80
N LEU A 130 4.35 4.67 -9.17
CA LEU A 130 5.22 4.37 -8.03
C LEU A 130 4.41 3.86 -6.84
N PHE A 131 3.23 4.44 -6.60
CA PHE A 131 2.30 3.93 -5.60
C PHE A 131 1.82 2.51 -5.92
N ILE A 132 1.36 2.23 -7.14
CA ILE A 132 0.94 0.86 -7.54
C ILE A 132 2.07 -0.14 -7.33
N GLN A 133 3.29 0.21 -7.73
CA GLN A 133 4.45 -0.66 -7.59
C GLN A 133 4.82 -0.91 -6.12
N SER A 134 4.62 0.08 -5.25
CA SER A 134 4.85 -0.09 -3.81
C SER A 134 3.87 -1.07 -3.17
N LEU A 135 2.69 -1.27 -3.76
CA LEU A 135 1.73 -2.32 -3.36
C LEU A 135 2.18 -3.73 -3.80
N GLY A 136 3.30 -3.85 -4.52
CA GLY A 136 3.85 -5.14 -4.97
C GLY A 136 3.41 -5.57 -6.37
N TYR A 137 2.65 -4.73 -7.10
CA TYR A 137 2.27 -5.01 -8.48
C TYR A 137 3.42 -4.71 -9.44
N LYS A 138 4.01 -5.75 -10.02
CA LYS A 138 5.04 -5.61 -11.06
C LYS A 138 4.40 -5.17 -12.37
N ASP A 139 5.00 -4.16 -13.04
CA ASP A 139 4.51 -3.60 -14.31
C ASP A 139 3.04 -3.16 -14.28
N ASN A 140 2.53 -2.81 -13.09
CA ASN A 140 1.13 -2.52 -12.81
C ASN A 140 0.17 -3.66 -13.20
N ILE A 141 0.63 -4.91 -13.20
CA ILE A 141 -0.16 -6.07 -13.55
C ILE A 141 -0.71 -6.76 -12.30
N VAL A 142 -2.01 -6.98 -12.30
CA VAL A 142 -2.74 -7.79 -11.32
C VAL A 142 -3.04 -9.15 -11.96
N ASP A 143 -2.56 -10.21 -11.31
CA ASP A 143 -3.03 -11.57 -11.58
C ASP A 143 -4.39 -11.76 -10.90
N THR A 144 -5.45 -11.81 -11.70
CA THR A 144 -6.82 -11.94 -11.18
C THR A 144 -7.14 -13.36 -10.72
N ARG A 145 -6.29 -14.35 -11.05
CA ARG A 145 -6.55 -15.79 -10.91
C ARG A 145 -7.78 -16.30 -11.68
N MET A 146 -8.38 -15.47 -12.53
CA MET A 146 -9.54 -15.80 -13.38
C MET A 146 -9.13 -16.16 -14.82
N GLY A 147 -7.86 -16.48 -15.05
CA GLY A 147 -7.32 -16.81 -16.39
C GLY A 147 -6.99 -15.61 -17.27
N PHE A 148 -6.98 -14.40 -16.71
CA PHE A 148 -6.50 -13.19 -17.38
C PHE A 148 -5.89 -12.20 -16.39
N ASN A 149 -5.10 -11.26 -16.90
CA ASN A 149 -4.46 -10.21 -16.10
C ASN A 149 -5.12 -8.86 -16.35
N CYS A 150 -5.08 -8.01 -15.32
CA CYS A 150 -5.50 -6.61 -15.41
C CYS A 150 -4.30 -5.68 -15.32
N ARG A 151 -4.23 -4.65 -16.17
CA ARG A 151 -3.25 -3.58 -16.04
C ARG A 151 -3.87 -2.38 -15.35
N LEU A 152 -3.30 -1.98 -14.23
CA LEU A 152 -3.67 -0.78 -13.48
C LEU A 152 -3.07 0.46 -14.18
N ARG A 153 -3.81 1.57 -14.15
CA ARG A 153 -3.43 2.85 -14.75
C ARG A 153 -3.49 3.94 -13.71
#